data_AF-A0A0K2YWP2-F1
#
_entry.id   AF-A0A0K2YWP2-F1
#
_cell.length_a   1.000
_cell.length_b   1.000
_cell.length_c   1.000
_cell.angle_alpha   90.00
_cell.angle_beta   90.00
_cell.angle_gamma   90.00
#
_symmetry.space_group_name_H-M   'P 1'
#
loop_
_entity.id
_entity.type
_entity.pdbx_description
1 polymer ?
#
loop_
_entity_poly.entity_id
_entity_poly.type
_entity_poly.pdbx_seq_one_letter_code
_entity_poly.pdbx_strand_id
1 'polypeptide(L)' 'FDLNRYTVDRLTKAGVTAEALGRCTYAEADLFYSYRRTTHRKEPDYGRQVSAIV' A
#
# COMPACT_ATOMS: atom_id res chain seq x y z
N PHE A 1 -8.32 -9.12 3.26
CA PHE A 1 -8.51 -7.83 3.96
C PHE A 1 -8.19 -6.71 3.00
N ASP A 2 -9.08 -5.72 2.89
CA ASP A 2 -8.89 -4.55 2.02
C ASP A 2 -8.42 -3.36 2.87
N LEU A 3 -7.12 -3.07 2.80
CA LEU A 3 -6.50 -2.01 3.56
C LEU A 3 -6.81 -0.61 3.00
N ASN A 4 -6.97 -0.50 1.67
CA ASN A 4 -7.23 0.77 1.00
C ASN A 4 -8.63 1.27 1.38
N ARG A 5 -9.64 0.41 1.24
CA ARG A 5 -11.02 0.73 1.63
C ARG A 5 -11.12 1.06 3.11
N TYR A 6 -10.47 0.27 3.97
CA TYR A 6 -10.47 0.54 5.41
C TYR A 6 -9.92 1.94 5.75
N THR A 7 -8.83 2.36 5.09
CA THR A 7 -8.23 3.67 5.32
C THR A 7 -9.14 4.81 4.85
N VAL A 8 -9.71 4.70 3.64
CA VAL A 8 -10.67 5.69 3.11
C VAL A 8 -11.90 5.79 4.01
N ASP A 9 -12.48 4.67 4.43
CA ASP A 9 -13.64 4.66 5.34
C ASP A 9 -13.35 5.39 6.66
N ARG A 10 -12.12 5.27 7.19
CA ARG A 10 -11.71 6.01 8.40
C ARG A 10 -11.56 7.50 8.15
N LEU A 11 -10.99 7.91 7.02
CA LEU A 11 -10.85 9.31 6.64
C LEU A 11 -12.23 9.97 6.43
N THR A 12 -13.14 9.29 5.72
CA THR A 12 -14.51 9.78 5.51
C THR A 12 -15.26 9.94 6.83
N LYS A 13 -15.13 8.99 7.77
CA LYS A 13 -15.72 9.11 9.11
C LYS A 13 -15.15 10.29 9.93
N ALA A 14 -13.93 10.72 9.63
CA ALA A 14 -13.31 11.90 10.23
C ALA A 14 -13.70 13.21 9.52
N GLY A 15 -14.60 13.17 8.53
CA GLY A 15 -15.03 14.34 7.75
C GLY A 15 -14.08 14.73 6.62
N VAL A 16 -13.11 13.88 6.28
CA VAL A 16 -12.13 14.13 5.20
C VAL A 16 -12.64 13.54 3.88
N THR A 17 -12.60 14.33 2.81
CA THR A 17 -12.79 13.82 1.44
C THR A 17 -11.50 13.17 0.98
N ALA A 18 -11.52 11.87 0.68
CA ALA A 18 -10.34 11.09 0.36
C ALA A 18 -10.62 10.06 -0.72
N GLU A 19 -9.59 9.72 -1.50
CA GLU A 19 -9.60 8.63 -2.48
C GLU A 19 -8.31 7.80 -2.36
N ALA A 20 -8.32 6.61 -2.95
CA ALA A 20 -7.16 5.73 -2.98
C ALA A 20 -6.68 5.53 -4.42
N LEU A 21 -5.37 5.40 -4.63
CA LEU A 21 -4.76 5.19 -5.96
C LEU A 21 -5.17 3.86 -6.63
N GLY A 22 -5.76 2.92 -5.89
CA GLY A 22 -6.18 1.62 -6.43
C GLY A 22 -5.02 0.70 -6.85
N ARG A 23 -3.78 1.01 -6.46
CA ARG A 23 -2.57 0.26 -6.82
C ARG A 23 -2.26 -0.84 -5.80
N CYS A 24 -1.65 -1.94 -6.26
CA CYS A 24 -1.35 -3.09 -5.41
C CYS A 24 0.14 -3.40 -5.41
N THR A 25 0.81 -3.14 -4.28
CA THR A 25 2.25 -3.37 -4.15
C THR A 25 2.66 -4.83 -4.39
N TYR A 26 1.78 -5.79 -4.05
CA TYR A 26 2.04 -7.21 -4.26
C TYR A 26 1.94 -7.62 -5.74
N ALA A 27 0.93 -7.11 -6.46
CA ALA A 27 0.66 -7.50 -7.85
C ALA A 27 1.60 -6.81 -8.85
N GLU A 28 1.95 -5.56 -8.60
CA GLU A 28 2.71 -4.71 -9.53
C GLU A 28 4.21 -4.73 -9.18
N ALA A 29 4.87 -5.87 -9.43
CA ALA A 29 6.24 -6.11 -9.01
C ALA A 29 7.30 -5.17 -9.65
N ASP A 30 7.03 -4.65 -10.85
CA ASP A 30 7.95 -3.77 -11.58
C ASP A 30 7.99 -2.33 -11.04
N LEU A 31 6.99 -1.97 -10.22
CA LEU A 31 6.78 -0.59 -9.76
C LEU A 31 6.90 -0.46 -8.24
N PHE A 32 6.69 -1.55 -7.50
CA PHE A 32 6.62 -1.50 -6.05
C PHE A 32 7.40 -2.62 -5.37
N TYR A 33 8.11 -2.27 -4.29
CA TYR A 33 8.56 -3.26 -3.30
C TYR A 33 7.36 -3.80 -2.50
N SER A 34 7.41 -5.06 -2.08
CA SER A 34 6.32 -5.68 -1.32
C SER A 34 6.83 -6.69 -0.31
N TYR A 35 6.65 -6.36 0.98
CA TYR A 35 6.97 -7.26 2.09
C TYR A 35 6.31 -8.64 1.94
N ARG A 36 4.99 -8.68 1.69
CA ARG A 36 4.24 -9.93 1.57
C ARG A 36 4.76 -10.80 0.42
N ARG A 37 5.14 -10.19 -0.71
CA ARG A 37 5.70 -10.92 -1.85
C ARG A 37 7.06 -11.53 -1.51
N THR A 38 7.93 -10.74 -0.92
CA THR A 38 9.24 -11.18 -0.43
C THR A 38 9.10 -12.32 0.59
N THR A 39 8.17 -12.22 1.54
CA THR A 39 7.86 -13.32 2.49
C THR A 39 7.39 -14.59 1.78
N HIS A 40 6.45 -14.49 0.83
CA HIS A 40 5.97 -15.65 0.07
C HIS A 40 7.07 -16.30 -0.77
N ARG A 41 8.03 -15.51 -1.26
CA ARG A 41 9.17 -15.98 -2.05
C ARG A 41 10.38 -16.39 -1.21
N LYS A 42 10.34 -16.22 0.11
CA LYS A 42 11.46 -16.48 1.03
C LYS A 42 12.74 -15.70 0.67
N GLU A 43 12.56 -14.51 0.12
CA GLU A 43 13.66 -13.58 -0.13
C GLU A 43 14.15 -13.00 1.22
N PRO A 44 15.46 -12.78 1.40
CA PRO A 44 16.02 -12.40 2.70
C PRO A 44 15.65 -10.98 3.15
N ASP A 45 15.40 -10.07 2.21
CA ASP A 45 15.02 -8.68 2.48
C ASP A 45 14.30 -8.06 1.27
N TYR A 46 13.75 -6.86 1.45
CA TYR A 46 13.06 -6.08 0.42
C TYR A 46 13.36 -4.58 0.55
N GLY A 47 13.33 -3.87 -0.58
CA GLY A 47 13.43 -2.42 -0.59
C GLY A 47 12.22 -1.74 0.05
N ARG A 48 12.33 -0.43 0.32
CA ARG A 48 11.25 0.37 0.94
C ARG A 48 11.00 1.62 0.12
N GLN A 49 9.75 2.03 0.08
CA GLN A 49 9.32 3.27 -0.58
C GLN A 49 9.00 4.35 0.45
N VAL A 50 8.90 5.59 -0.03
CA VAL A 50 8.49 6.75 0.76
C VAL A 50 7.41 7.51 0.00
N SER A 51 6.41 7.99 0.73
CA SER A 51 5.45 8.99 0.26
C SER A 51 5.79 10.32 0.92
N ALA A 52 5.88 11.40 0.16
CA ALA A 52 6.27 12.72 0.66
C ALA A 52 5.39 13.83 0.07
N ILE A 53 5.25 14.95 0.80
CA ILE A 53 4.54 16.18 0.42
C ILE A 53 5.34 17.39 0.93
N VAL A 54 5.27 18.54 0.24
CA VAL A 54 5.90 19.82 0.64
C VAL A 54 4.88 20.93 0.77
#